data_AF-A0A257QKM7-F1
#
_entry.id   AF-A0A257QKM7-F1
#
_cell.length_a   1.000
_cell.length_b   1.000
_cell.length_c   1.000
_cell.angle_alpha   90.00
_cell.angle_beta   90.00
_cell.angle_gamma   90.00
#
_symmetry.space_group_name_H-M   'P 1'
#
loop_
_entity.id
_entity.type
_entity.pdbx_description
1 polymer ?
#
loop_
_entity_poly.entity_id
_entity_poly.type
_entity_poly.pdbx_seq_one_letter_code
_entity_poly.pdbx_strand_id
1 'polypeptide(L)'
;MSGNFAVYDFMVAHSLETDANGNCRFSAIIDYSSRLQNDKSVTEVRFVRNGYDDGRILLAANSVLSVNNYHLEFNERFQTYEYVNETKELVIKGNSGKMGGNYSVTIVPV
;
A
#
# COMPACT_ATOMS: atom_id res chain seq x y z
N MET A 1 -14.51 1.43 -8.36
CA MET A 1 -13.41 0.64 -8.95
C MET A 1 -12.96 -0.35 -7.89
N SER A 2 -12.73 -1.63 -8.24
CA SER A 2 -12.09 -2.57 -7.31
C SER A 2 -10.62 -2.17 -7.12
N GLY A 3 -10.04 -2.48 -5.95
CA GLY A 3 -8.65 -2.10 -5.66
C GLY A 3 -7.65 -2.78 -6.59
N ASN A 4 -8.02 -3.92 -7.18
CA ASN A 4 -7.17 -4.69 -8.07
C ASN A 4 -6.84 -3.91 -9.35
N PHE A 5 -7.80 -3.11 -9.85
CA PHE A 5 -7.55 -2.21 -10.98
C PHE A 5 -6.63 -1.06 -10.58
N ALA A 6 -6.81 -0.46 -9.40
CA ALA A 6 -5.94 0.61 -8.92
C ALA A 6 -4.47 0.15 -8.79
N VAL A 7 -4.25 -1.04 -8.24
CA VAL A 7 -2.91 -1.65 -8.15
C VAL A 7 -2.34 -1.91 -9.54
N TYR A 8 -3.14 -2.45 -10.46
CA TYR A 8 -2.71 -2.70 -11.84
C TYR A 8 -2.33 -1.40 -12.57
N ASP A 9 -3.18 -0.37 -12.53
CA ASP A 9 -2.95 0.90 -13.20
C ASP A 9 -1.69 1.60 -12.65
N PHE A 10 -1.49 1.54 -11.32
CA PHE A 10 -0.28 2.03 -10.69
C PHE A 10 0.96 1.28 -11.18
N MET A 11 0.92 -0.05 -11.24
CA MET A 11 2.03 -0.86 -11.75
C MET A 11 2.38 -0.51 -13.20
N VAL A 12 1.37 -0.41 -14.08
CA VAL A 12 1.56 -0.05 -15.49
C VAL A 12 2.16 1.35 -15.62
N ALA A 13 1.64 2.33 -14.88
CA ALA A 13 2.12 3.70 -14.95
C ALA A 13 3.58 3.88 -14.51
N HIS A 14 4.05 3.02 -13.61
CA HIS A 14 5.43 3.02 -13.09
C HIS A 14 6.32 1.94 -13.72
N SER A 15 5.82 1.21 -14.73
CA SER A 15 6.55 0.10 -15.36
C SER A 15 7.07 -0.94 -14.36
N LEU A 16 6.29 -1.22 -13.32
CA LEU A 16 6.67 -2.18 -12.27
C LEU A 16 6.44 -3.61 -12.76
N GLU A 17 7.48 -4.45 -12.64
CA GLU A 17 7.44 -5.83 -13.10
C GLU A 17 7.08 -6.81 -11.98
N THR A 18 6.58 -7.99 -12.37
CA THR A 18 6.37 -9.10 -11.45
C THR A 18 7.56 -10.04 -11.43
N ASP A 19 7.89 -10.57 -10.25
CA ASP A 19 8.87 -11.63 -10.05
C ASP A 19 8.40 -12.98 -10.61
N ALA A 20 9.27 -13.99 -10.55
CA ALA A 20 8.99 -15.36 -11.03
C ALA A 20 7.81 -16.04 -10.33
N ASN A 21 7.41 -15.55 -9.15
CA ASN A 21 6.24 -16.04 -8.43
C ASN A 21 4.98 -15.24 -8.79
N GLY A 22 5.06 -14.23 -9.66
CA GLY A 22 3.93 -13.36 -9.98
C GLY A 22 3.60 -12.38 -8.85
N ASN A 23 4.58 -11.91 -8.08
CA ASN A 23 4.40 -10.79 -7.15
C ASN A 23 5.19 -9.57 -7.64
N CYS A 24 4.77 -8.35 -7.32
CA CYS A 24 5.57 -7.16 -7.58
C CYS A 24 6.25 -6.71 -6.29
N ARG A 25 7.55 -6.37 -6.36
CA ARG A 25 8.31 -5.83 -5.23
C ARG A 25 9.09 -4.61 -5.68
N PHE A 26 9.04 -3.54 -4.90
CA PHE A 26 9.72 -2.29 -5.21
C PHE A 26 9.89 -1.46 -3.93
N SER A 27 10.84 -0.53 -3.94
CA SER A 27 11.00 0.43 -2.85
C SER A 27 10.06 1.61 -3.08
N ALA A 28 9.47 2.14 -2.00
CA ALA A 28 8.60 3.30 -2.08
C ALA A 28 8.70 4.18 -0.84
N ILE A 29 8.41 5.47 -1.01
CA ILE A 29 8.04 6.36 0.08
C ILE A 29 6.60 6.03 0.48
N ILE A 30 6.42 5.78 1.78
CA ILE A 30 5.13 5.59 2.42
C ILE A 30 4.83 6.83 3.25
N ASP A 31 3.72 7.49 2.95
CA ASP A 31 3.17 8.58 3.75
C ASP A 31 1.93 8.09 4.49
N TYR A 32 2.06 7.90 5.79
CA TYR A 32 1.04 7.38 6.67
C TYR A 32 0.34 8.54 7.37
N SER A 33 -0.99 8.63 7.26
CA SER A 33 -1.78 9.64 7.97
C SER A 33 -2.95 9.03 8.71
N SER A 34 -3.06 9.37 10.00
CA SER A 34 -4.15 8.98 10.86
C SER A 34 -4.32 9.99 11.99
N ARG A 35 -5.38 9.82 12.78
CA ARG A 35 -5.59 10.66 13.97
C ARG A 35 -4.49 10.49 15.02
N LEU A 36 -3.96 9.27 15.19
CA LEU A 36 -3.03 8.96 16.28
C LEU A 36 -1.56 9.10 15.87
N GLN A 37 -1.24 8.89 14.59
CA GLN A 37 0.12 8.78 14.08
C GLN A 37 0.20 9.31 12.65
N ASN A 38 1.29 10.01 12.32
CA ASN A 38 1.55 10.55 10.99
C ASN A 38 3.06 10.47 10.72
N ASP A 39 3.46 9.62 9.78
CA ASP A 39 4.86 9.29 9.58
C ASP A 39 5.16 9.01 8.12
N LYS A 40 6.38 9.38 7.70
CA LYS A 40 6.90 9.14 6.37
C LYS A 40 8.13 8.26 6.44
N SER A 41 8.17 7.21 5.63
CA SER A 41 9.31 6.28 5.62
C SER A 41 9.49 5.62 4.26
N VAL A 42 10.73 5.30 3.89
CA VAL A 42 11.02 4.46 2.72
C VAL A 42 11.06 3.01 3.17
N THR A 43 10.35 2.13 2.47
CA THR A 43 10.38 0.69 2.73
C THR A 43 10.10 -0.12 1.48
N GLU A 44 10.33 -1.43 1.55
CA GLU A 44 9.92 -2.36 0.48
C GLU A 44 8.40 -2.53 0.52
N VAL A 45 7.78 -2.41 -0.64
CA VAL A 45 6.37 -2.71 -0.90
C VAL A 45 6.29 -3.99 -1.70
N ARG A 46 5.35 -4.86 -1.33
CA ARG A 46 5.01 -6.05 -2.09
C ARG A 46 3.53 -6.04 -2.47
N PHE A 47 3.24 -6.16 -3.75
CA PHE A 47 1.92 -6.48 -4.24
C PHE A 47 1.83 -7.98 -4.53
N VAL A 48 0.85 -8.64 -3.92
CA VAL A 48 0.51 -10.02 -4.23
C VAL A 48 -0.34 -10.01 -5.49
N ARG A 49 0.15 -10.62 -6.56
CA ARG A 49 -0.53 -10.67 -7.87
C ARG A 49 -0.88 -12.09 -8.33
N ASN A 50 -0.83 -13.05 -7.40
CA ASN A 50 -1.07 -14.46 -7.67
C ASN A 50 -1.94 -15.13 -6.59
N GLY A 51 -2.79 -16.07 -7.01
CA GLY A 51 -3.56 -16.93 -6.11
C GLY A 51 -4.71 -16.24 -5.37
N TYR A 52 -5.12 -16.81 -4.24
CA TYR A 52 -6.27 -16.37 -3.47
C TYR A 52 -6.11 -14.99 -2.84
N ASP A 53 -4.86 -14.56 -2.64
CA ASP A 53 -4.49 -13.32 -1.97
C ASP A 53 -4.11 -12.20 -2.96
N ASP A 54 -4.46 -12.36 -4.24
CA ASP A 54 -4.31 -11.32 -5.25
C ASP A 54 -4.95 -10.01 -4.80
N GLY A 55 -4.24 -8.91 -5.03
CA GLY A 55 -4.60 -7.57 -4.58
C GLY A 55 -4.11 -7.21 -3.18
N ARG A 56 -3.54 -8.13 -2.39
CA ARG A 56 -2.93 -7.74 -1.10
C ARG A 56 -1.69 -6.88 -1.30
N ILE A 57 -1.54 -5.89 -0.41
CA ILE A 57 -0.38 -4.99 -0.36
C ILE A 57 0.30 -5.17 1.00
N LEU A 58 1.61 -5.42 0.99
CA LEU A 58 2.42 -5.57 2.19
C LEU A 58 3.54 -4.52 2.19
N LEU A 59 3.81 -3.96 3.37
CA LEU A 59 4.92 -3.06 3.65
C LEU A 59 5.92 -3.78 4.56
N ALA A 60 7.20 -3.72 4.24
CA ALA A 60 8.22 -4.20 5.16
C ALA A 60 8.28 -3.28 6.40
N ALA A 61 8.37 -3.89 7.58
CA ALA A 61 8.55 -3.16 8.82
C ALA A 61 9.95 -2.54 8.90
N ASN A 62 10.05 -1.38 9.55
CA ASN A 62 11.33 -0.73 9.83
C ASN A 62 11.28 0.03 11.17
N SER A 63 12.28 0.87 11.44
CA SER A 63 12.36 1.65 12.70
C SER A 63 11.24 2.69 12.87
N VAL A 64 10.55 3.06 11.79
CA VAL A 64 9.44 4.01 11.77
C VAL A 64 8.12 3.25 11.67
N LEU A 65 7.94 2.47 10.61
CA LEU A 65 6.76 1.67 10.32
C LEU A 65 6.84 0.32 11.03
N SER A 66 6.34 0.26 12.27
CA SER A 66 6.27 -0.98 13.05
C SER A 66 4.85 -1.57 13.11
N VAL A 67 4.76 -2.90 13.15
CA VAL A 67 3.48 -3.63 13.27
C VAL A 67 2.73 -3.34 14.57
N ASN A 68 3.39 -2.78 15.59
CA ASN A 68 2.73 -2.39 16.84
C ASN A 68 1.92 -1.10 16.66
N ASN A 69 2.38 -0.23 15.77
CA ASN A 69 1.86 1.12 15.61
C ASN A 69 1.01 1.26 14.33
N TYR A 70 1.41 0.63 13.23
CA TYR A 70 0.76 0.76 11.91
C TYR A 70 0.24 -0.58 11.39
N HIS A 71 -0.72 -0.53 10.47
CA HIS A 71 -1.05 -1.68 9.63
C HIS A 71 0.02 -1.79 8.54
N LEU A 72 0.63 -2.96 8.36
CA LEU A 72 1.63 -3.17 7.30
C LEU A 72 1.13 -4.15 6.24
N GLU A 73 -0.12 -4.59 6.35
CA GLU A 73 -0.78 -5.46 5.41
C GLU A 73 -2.17 -4.89 5.13
N PHE A 74 -2.53 -4.85 3.85
CA PHE A 74 -3.81 -4.33 3.39
C PHE A 74 -4.48 -5.37 2.51
N ASN A 75 -5.80 -5.42 2.61
CA ASN A 75 -6.66 -6.27 1.81
C ASN A 75 -7.93 -5.48 1.42
N GLU A 76 -8.39 -5.62 0.17
CA GLU A 76 -9.57 -4.93 -0.35
C GLU A 76 -10.87 -5.22 0.43
N ARG A 77 -10.90 -6.30 1.22
CA ARG A 77 -12.02 -6.59 2.13
C ARG A 77 -12.17 -5.56 3.25
N PHE A 78 -11.09 -4.88 3.61
CA PHE A 78 -11.05 -3.96 4.75
C PHE A 78 -10.60 -2.54 4.37
N GLN A 79 -9.94 -2.38 3.22
CA GLN A 79 -9.43 -1.12 2.74
C GLN A 79 -9.85 -0.87 1.28
N THR A 80 -9.91 0.40 0.90
CA THR A 80 -10.12 0.81 -0.50
C THR A 80 -8.81 1.32 -1.09
N TYR A 81 -8.53 0.96 -2.33
CA TYR A 81 -7.36 1.44 -3.06
C TYR A 81 -7.78 2.36 -4.19
N GLU A 82 -6.99 3.40 -4.41
CA GLU A 82 -7.21 4.42 -5.41
C GLU A 82 -5.86 4.81 -6.01
N TYR A 83 -5.72 4.64 -7.32
CA TYR A 83 -4.59 5.18 -8.04
C TYR A 83 -4.94 6.58 -8.52
N VAL A 84 -4.16 7.57 -8.10
CA VAL A 84 -4.35 8.97 -8.47
C VAL A 84 -3.42 9.28 -9.63
N ASN A 85 -3.97 9.38 -10.83
CA ASN A 85 -3.18 9.48 -12.05
C ASN A 85 -2.46 10.83 -12.20
N GLU A 86 -2.97 11.89 -11.56
CA GLU A 86 -2.40 13.24 -11.56
C GLU A 86 -1.09 13.29 -10.79
N THR A 87 -1.05 12.65 -9.61
CA THR A 87 0.10 12.62 -8.70
C THR A 87 0.92 11.33 -8.84
N LYS A 88 0.44 10.35 -9.63
CA LYS A 88 1.06 9.05 -9.84
C LYS A 88 1.26 8.27 -8.55
N GLU A 89 0.35 8.39 -7.59
CA GLU A 89 0.45 7.73 -6.29
C GLU A 89 -0.67 6.71 -6.08
N LEU A 90 -0.40 5.69 -5.27
CA LEU A 90 -1.42 4.76 -4.82
C LEU A 90 -1.84 5.14 -3.40
N VAL A 91 -3.13 5.41 -3.22
CA VAL A 91 -3.72 5.78 -1.94
C VAL A 91 -4.56 4.62 -1.42
N ILE A 92 -4.24 4.17 -0.22
CA ILE A 92 -4.98 3.17 0.54
C ILE A 92 -5.73 3.89 1.65
N LYS A 93 -7.05 3.68 1.75
CA LYS A 93 -7.87 4.24 2.83
C LYS A 93 -8.51 3.12 3.63
N GLY A 94 -8.60 3.31 4.94
CA GLY A 94 -9.24 2.36 5.85
C GLY A 94 -9.73 3.00 7.14
N ASN A 95 -10.36 2.19 7.98
CA ASN A 95 -10.77 2.59 9.32
C ASN A 95 -10.36 1.50 10.33
N SER A 96 -9.71 1.90 11.43
CA SER A 96 -9.47 0.96 12.53
C SER A 96 -9.28 1.68 13.87
N GLY A 97 -9.64 1.00 14.95
CA GLY A 97 -9.36 1.49 16.31
C GLY A 97 -7.86 1.68 16.59
N LYS A 98 -7.01 0.82 16.02
CA LYS A 98 -5.54 0.93 16.13
C LYS A 98 -5.02 2.26 15.58
N MET A 99 -5.61 2.75 14.49
CA MET A 99 -5.27 4.04 13.89
C MET A 99 -6.13 5.20 14.43
N GLY A 100 -6.99 4.96 15.42
CA GLY A 100 -7.89 5.96 16.00
C GLY A 100 -9.02 6.43 15.08
N GLY A 101 -9.44 5.59 14.14
CA GLY A 101 -10.51 5.87 13.18
C GLY A 101 -10.03 5.75 11.74
N ASN A 102 -10.44 6.70 10.89
CA ASN A 102 -10.03 6.76 9.49
C ASN A 102 -8.54 7.02 9.37
N TYR A 103 -7.90 6.35 8.41
CA TYR A 103 -6.50 6.55 8.07
C TYR A 103 -6.30 6.44 6.55
N SER A 104 -5.19 7.00 6.07
CA SER A 104 -4.73 6.87 4.70
C SER A 104 -3.25 6.51 4.65
N VAL A 105 -2.87 5.79 3.60
CA VAL A 105 -1.48 5.44 3.29
C VAL A 105 -1.25 5.77 1.83
N THR A 106 -0.31 6.66 1.57
CA THR A 106 0.09 7.01 0.21
C THR A 106 1.41 6.32 -0.12
N ILE A 107 1.48 5.70 -1.30
CA ILE A 107 2.64 4.95 -1.78
C ILE A 107 3.15 5.62 -3.07
N VAL A 108 4.42 6.01 -3.06
CA VAL A 108 5.13 6.62 -4.20
C VAL A 108 6.44 5.87 -4.44
N PRO A 109 6.66 5.23 -5.62
CA PRO A 109 7.90 4.50 -5.91
C PRO A 109 9.13 5.42 -5.86
N VAL A 110 10.30 4.86 -5.52
CA VAL A 110 11.60 5.56 -5.54
C VAL A 110 12.53 5.05 -6.61
#